data_AF-A0A3S2M500-F1
#
_entry.id   AF-A0A3S2M500-F1
#
_cell.length_a   1.000
_cell.length_b   1.000
_cell.length_c   1.000
_cell.angle_alpha   90.00
_cell.angle_beta   90.00
_cell.angle_gamma   90.00
#
_symmetry.space_group_name_H-M   'P 1'
#
loop_
_entity.id
_entity.type
_entity.pdbx_description
1 polymer ?
#
loop_
_entity_poly.entity_id
_entity_poly.type
_entity_poly.pdbx_seq_one_letter_code
_entity_poly.pdbx_strand_id
1 'polypeptide(L)'
;MSSRRRVPSSGGGSSTLLARFQSHLHGIMEEEEVSVDGDRENFAADHYAAEAMAADMDPWITFDCGKTPRSEFDAWLESNRPSQVHRFGDEESGISPVGWISVLGPGHHPCGGDVEGLQESWEKLLASSRPVTFQTVKELALNHRVLTGKWLMHLDSGFKLDHAWECVARATLEGKIWSAKVSPFDPKRDSRHVICVYNKNFTDEEDVMRLDSIIRSTGIKCPLSYKPDVYTYLGIYRKNRWELCPTIYESKFDLECVPRRSHIINKVTNLELT
;
A
#
# COMPACT_ATOMS: atom_id res chain seq x y z
N MET A 1 10.00 -12.81 -29.97
CA MET A 1 10.06 -13.67 -28.77
C MET A 1 10.83 -12.93 -27.69
N SER A 2 10.16 -12.08 -26.92
CA SER A 2 10.80 -11.35 -25.80
C SER A 2 10.76 -12.24 -24.57
N SER A 3 11.95 -12.64 -24.10
CA SER A 3 12.12 -13.54 -22.96
C SER A 3 11.75 -12.79 -21.68
N ARG A 4 10.60 -13.12 -21.08
CA ARG A 4 10.20 -12.63 -19.75
C ARG A 4 11.23 -13.09 -18.72
N ARG A 5 12.21 -12.25 -18.40
CA ARG A 5 13.11 -12.51 -17.26
C ARG A 5 12.31 -12.34 -15.97
N ARG A 6 11.99 -13.46 -15.33
CA ARG A 6 11.50 -13.51 -13.95
C ARG A 6 12.64 -13.07 -13.04
N VAL A 7 12.46 -11.96 -12.33
CA VAL A 7 13.37 -11.53 -11.27
C VAL A 7 12.78 -12.03 -9.95
N PRO A 8 13.51 -12.81 -9.14
CA PRO A 8 13.08 -13.15 -7.79
C PRO A 8 12.90 -11.87 -6.97
N SER A 9 11.84 -11.82 -6.16
CA SER A 9 11.54 -10.67 -5.32
C SER A 9 12.72 -10.33 -4.40
N SER A 10 13.12 -9.06 -4.36
CA SER A 10 14.11 -8.54 -3.41
C SER A 10 13.49 -8.26 -2.02
N GLY A 11 12.46 -9.02 -1.64
CA GLY A 11 11.95 -9.14 -0.28
C GLY A 11 12.62 -10.32 0.44
N GLY A 12 13.94 -10.41 0.36
CA GLY A 12 14.75 -11.53 0.86
C GLY A 12 14.93 -11.56 2.38
N GLY A 13 13.85 -11.34 3.13
CA GLY A 13 13.82 -11.48 4.59
C GLY A 13 12.62 -12.27 5.10
N SER A 14 11.83 -12.91 4.24
CA SER A 14 10.48 -13.35 4.58
C SER A 14 10.20 -14.81 4.22
N SER A 15 10.86 -15.75 4.87
CA SER A 15 10.42 -17.17 4.85
C SER A 15 9.91 -17.59 6.23
N THR A 16 10.63 -17.25 7.29
CA THR A 16 10.24 -17.51 8.68
C THR A 16 9.22 -16.52 9.23
N LEU A 17 9.25 -15.26 8.80
CA LEU A 17 8.34 -14.19 9.25
C LEU A 17 6.93 -14.33 8.69
N LEU A 18 6.81 -14.62 7.40
CA LEU A 18 5.55 -15.02 6.79
C LEU A 18 5.00 -16.29 7.44
N ALA A 19 5.85 -17.28 7.74
CA ALA A 19 5.42 -18.51 8.40
C ALA A 19 4.90 -18.30 9.84
N ARG A 20 5.50 -17.39 10.62
CA ARG A 20 5.04 -17.07 11.98
C ARG A 20 3.73 -16.28 11.99
N PHE A 21 3.60 -15.30 11.10
CA PHE A 21 2.36 -14.56 10.90
C PHE A 21 1.24 -15.47 10.34
N GLN A 22 1.60 -16.39 9.44
CA GLN A 22 0.71 -17.46 8.94
C GLN A 22 0.28 -18.42 10.05
N SER A 23 1.18 -18.83 10.94
CA SER A 23 0.82 -19.71 12.07
C SER A 23 -0.14 -19.04 13.05
N HIS A 24 0.01 -17.73 13.29
CA HIS A 24 -0.91 -16.96 14.12
C HIS A 24 -2.31 -16.89 13.48
N LEU A 25 -2.38 -16.65 12.17
CA LEU A 25 -3.65 -16.62 11.43
C LEU A 25 -4.28 -17.99 11.23
N HIS A 26 -3.49 -19.04 11.04
CA HIS A 26 -4.01 -20.42 10.97
C HIS A 26 -4.62 -20.84 12.31
N GLY A 27 -4.02 -20.43 13.44
CA GLY A 27 -4.61 -20.60 14.76
C GLY A 27 -5.94 -19.87 14.92
N ILE A 28 -6.07 -18.66 14.36
CA ILE A 28 -7.34 -17.89 14.36
C ILE A 28 -8.41 -18.55 13.46
N MET A 29 -8.01 -19.15 12.33
CA MET A 29 -8.91 -19.92 11.46
C MET A 29 -9.33 -21.26 12.06
N GLU A 30 -8.50 -21.90 12.90
CA GLU A 30 -8.89 -23.11 13.65
C GLU A 30 -9.84 -22.77 14.82
N GLU A 31 -9.70 -21.60 15.45
CA GLU A 31 -10.66 -21.07 16.44
C GLU A 31 -12.03 -20.71 15.80
N GLU A 32 -12.08 -20.54 14.48
CA GLU A 32 -13.28 -20.25 13.66
C GLU A 32 -14.31 -21.40 13.70
N GLU A 33 -13.94 -22.64 14.06
CA GLU A 33 -14.89 -23.75 14.21
C GLU A 33 -15.61 -23.79 15.58
N VAL A 34 -15.20 -23.00 16.59
CA VAL A 34 -15.62 -23.27 17.99
C VAL A 34 -16.37 -22.14 18.71
N SER A 35 -16.56 -20.93 18.16
CA SER A 35 -17.28 -19.88 18.90
C SER A 35 -18.30 -19.09 18.08
N VAL A 36 -19.58 -19.28 18.45
CA VAL A 36 -20.72 -18.51 17.94
C VAL A 36 -21.11 -17.48 19.00
N ASP A 37 -21.35 -16.25 18.52
CA ASP A 37 -21.96 -15.10 19.20
C ASP A 37 -21.05 -14.23 20.08
N GLY A 38 -20.14 -13.48 19.43
CA GLY A 38 -19.47 -12.31 20.01
C GLY A 38 -18.67 -11.46 19.01
N ASP A 39 -18.06 -12.08 18.00
CA ASP A 39 -16.91 -11.48 17.29
C ASP A 39 -17.17 -10.82 15.92
N ARG A 40 -18.43 -10.69 15.49
CA ARG A 40 -18.78 -10.30 14.10
C ARG A 40 -18.12 -9.01 13.58
N GLU A 41 -17.71 -8.08 14.46
CA GLU A 41 -17.11 -6.81 14.06
C GLU A 41 -15.57 -6.84 13.90
N ASN A 42 -14.88 -7.73 14.61
CA ASN A 42 -13.41 -7.87 14.54
C ASN A 42 -12.95 -8.48 13.19
N PHE A 43 -13.78 -9.34 12.58
CA PHE A 43 -13.43 -10.03 11.34
C PHE A 43 -13.18 -9.11 10.13
N ALA A 44 -13.71 -7.88 10.13
CA ALA A 44 -13.57 -6.99 8.98
C ALA A 44 -12.13 -6.49 8.80
N ALA A 45 -11.45 -6.12 9.88
CA ALA A 45 -10.06 -5.65 9.82
C ALA A 45 -9.10 -6.80 9.46
N ASP A 46 -9.32 -7.98 10.05
CA ASP A 46 -8.51 -9.17 9.79
C ASP A 46 -8.66 -9.67 8.37
N HIS A 47 -9.88 -9.62 7.81
CA HIS A 47 -10.12 -9.91 6.40
C HIS A 47 -9.30 -8.98 5.48
N TYR A 48 -9.30 -7.66 5.73
CA TYR A 48 -8.48 -6.74 4.94
C TYR A 48 -6.99 -7.00 5.09
N ALA A 49 -6.53 -7.39 6.28
CA ALA A 49 -5.13 -7.75 6.51
C ALA A 49 -4.75 -9.02 5.74
N ALA A 50 -5.57 -10.08 5.85
CA ALA A 50 -5.41 -11.35 5.13
C ALA A 50 -5.29 -11.14 3.62
N GLU A 51 -6.16 -10.30 3.05
CA GLU A 51 -6.15 -10.00 1.62
C GLU A 51 -4.93 -9.21 1.17
N ALA A 52 -4.52 -8.21 1.96
CA ALA A 52 -3.32 -7.44 1.65
C ALA A 52 -2.09 -8.36 1.61
N MET A 53 -2.00 -9.33 2.51
CA MET A 53 -0.92 -10.32 2.50
C MET A 53 -1.03 -11.30 1.33
N ALA A 54 -2.24 -11.78 1.02
CA ALA A 54 -2.44 -12.67 -0.12
C ALA A 54 -1.98 -11.99 -1.42
N ALA A 55 -2.30 -10.70 -1.61
CA ALA A 55 -1.79 -9.92 -2.73
C ALA A 55 -0.27 -9.73 -2.71
N ASP A 56 0.35 -9.59 -1.53
CA ASP A 56 1.80 -9.44 -1.44
C ASP A 56 2.57 -10.78 -1.63
N MET A 57 1.89 -11.93 -1.47
CA MET A 57 2.46 -13.27 -1.73
C MET A 57 2.49 -13.66 -3.21
N ASP A 58 1.55 -13.13 -4.00
CA ASP A 58 1.49 -13.42 -5.43
C ASP A 58 2.58 -12.67 -6.22
N PRO A 59 2.96 -13.12 -7.42
CA PRO A 59 3.93 -12.43 -8.26
C PRO A 59 3.51 -10.99 -8.62
N TRP A 60 4.48 -10.07 -8.66
CA TRP A 60 4.24 -8.68 -9.05
C TRP A 60 4.75 -8.42 -10.47
N ILE A 61 4.00 -7.63 -11.24
CA ILE A 61 4.47 -7.06 -12.49
C ILE A 61 5.21 -5.77 -12.15
N THR A 62 6.53 -5.75 -12.30
CA THR A 62 7.35 -4.63 -11.85
C THR A 62 8.19 -4.04 -12.97
N PHE A 63 8.14 -2.72 -13.13
CA PHE A 63 9.11 -1.95 -13.90
C PHE A 63 10.12 -1.30 -12.96
N ASP A 64 11.35 -1.81 -12.96
CA ASP A 64 12.44 -1.26 -12.15
C ASP A 64 13.27 -0.29 -13.00
N CYS A 65 13.14 1.02 -12.76
CA CYS A 65 13.83 2.04 -13.56
C CYS A 65 15.36 1.98 -13.41
N GLY A 66 15.88 1.32 -12.38
CA GLY A 66 17.31 1.08 -12.21
C GLY A 66 17.83 -0.14 -12.99
N LYS A 67 16.94 -1.03 -13.45
CA LYS A 67 17.31 -2.29 -14.13
C LYS A 67 16.78 -2.42 -15.56
N THR A 68 15.68 -1.76 -15.88
CA THR A 68 15.00 -1.86 -17.19
C THR A 68 15.22 -0.57 -18.00
N PRO A 69 15.59 -0.66 -19.28
CA PRO A 69 15.77 0.51 -20.13
C PRO A 69 14.52 1.38 -20.24
N ARG A 70 14.69 2.70 -20.15
CA ARG A 70 13.58 3.67 -20.25
C ARG A 70 12.80 3.56 -21.57
N SER A 71 13.43 3.15 -22.66
CA SER A 71 12.78 2.98 -23.97
C SER A 71 11.72 1.86 -23.98
N GLU A 72 11.77 0.91 -23.06
CA GLU A 72 10.80 -0.18 -22.96
C GLU A 72 9.54 0.22 -22.17
N PHE A 73 9.57 1.38 -21.51
CA PHE A 73 8.54 1.79 -20.56
C PHE A 73 7.15 1.95 -21.20
N ASP A 74 7.06 2.57 -22.38
CA ASP A 74 5.77 2.79 -23.03
C ASP A 74 5.10 1.48 -23.46
N ALA A 75 5.87 0.56 -24.04
CA ALA A 75 5.38 -0.78 -24.40
C ALA A 75 4.99 -1.60 -23.15
N TRP A 76 5.73 -1.43 -22.06
CA TRP A 76 5.41 -2.05 -20.78
C TRP A 76 4.10 -1.50 -20.20
N LEU A 77 3.89 -0.19 -20.19
CA LEU A 77 2.64 0.42 -19.72
C LEU A 77 1.44 -0.06 -20.53
N GLU A 78 1.57 -0.11 -21.85
CA GLU A 78 0.50 -0.57 -22.73
C GLU A 78 0.11 -2.04 -22.47
N SER A 79 1.10 -2.89 -22.21
CA SER A 79 0.88 -4.32 -21.96
C SER A 79 0.38 -4.64 -20.55
N ASN A 80 0.50 -3.69 -19.61
CA ASN A 80 0.23 -3.92 -18.18
C ASN A 80 -0.73 -2.86 -17.62
N ARG A 81 -1.76 -2.50 -18.39
CA ARG A 81 -2.81 -1.59 -17.93
C ARG A 81 -3.55 -2.20 -16.74
N PRO A 82 -3.68 -1.50 -15.61
CA PRO A 82 -4.31 -2.05 -14.42
C PRO A 82 -5.76 -2.46 -14.66
N SER A 83 -6.49 -1.78 -15.55
CA SER A 83 -7.86 -2.17 -15.93
C SER A 83 -7.96 -3.52 -16.65
N GLN A 84 -6.85 -4.05 -17.19
CA GLN A 84 -6.80 -5.26 -18.02
C GLN A 84 -6.01 -6.42 -17.40
N VAL A 85 -5.12 -6.13 -16.46
CA VAL A 85 -4.39 -7.16 -15.72
C VAL A 85 -5.29 -7.70 -14.62
N HIS A 86 -5.62 -8.99 -14.66
CA HIS A 86 -6.48 -9.62 -13.67
C HIS A 86 -5.74 -10.03 -12.40
N ARG A 87 -6.39 -9.86 -11.24
CA ARG A 87 -5.91 -10.25 -9.90
C ARG A 87 -5.70 -11.76 -9.84
N PHE A 88 -6.73 -12.49 -10.25
CA PHE A 88 -6.72 -13.93 -10.32
C PHE A 88 -6.30 -14.31 -11.73
N GLY A 89 -5.29 -15.17 -11.81
CA GLY A 89 -4.89 -15.76 -13.05
C GLY A 89 -5.97 -16.69 -13.60
N ASP A 90 -5.70 -17.26 -14.76
CA ASP A 90 -6.50 -18.34 -15.32
C ASP A 90 -5.58 -19.54 -15.47
N GLU A 91 -5.73 -20.52 -14.58
CA GLU A 91 -4.90 -21.72 -14.56
C GLU A 91 -5.06 -22.55 -15.84
N GLU A 92 -6.25 -22.56 -16.44
CA GLU A 92 -6.51 -23.29 -17.70
C GLU A 92 -5.78 -22.64 -18.88
N SER A 93 -5.67 -21.31 -18.87
CA SER A 93 -4.92 -20.53 -19.86
C SER A 93 -3.43 -20.35 -19.49
N GLY A 94 -2.98 -20.88 -18.35
CA GLY A 94 -1.60 -20.75 -17.86
C GLY A 94 -1.21 -19.33 -17.42
N ILE A 95 -2.18 -18.47 -17.15
CA ILE A 95 -1.98 -17.10 -16.68
C ILE A 95 -1.85 -17.13 -15.15
N SER A 96 -0.71 -16.70 -14.63
CA SER A 96 -0.49 -16.66 -13.17
C SER A 96 -1.25 -15.51 -12.51
N PRO A 97 -1.62 -15.63 -11.22
CA PRO A 97 -2.16 -14.51 -10.45
C PRO A 97 -1.15 -13.37 -10.36
N VAL A 98 -1.68 -12.16 -10.22
CA VAL A 98 -0.88 -10.95 -10.05
C VAL A 98 -1.28 -10.32 -8.74
N GLY A 99 -0.30 -10.07 -7.87
CA GLY A 99 -0.51 -9.35 -6.63
C GLY A 99 -0.66 -7.85 -6.87
N TRP A 100 0.34 -7.28 -7.54
CA TRP A 100 0.46 -5.85 -7.81
C TRP A 100 1.15 -5.58 -9.14
N ILE A 101 0.82 -4.42 -9.73
CA ILE A 101 1.63 -3.78 -10.77
C ILE A 101 2.39 -2.64 -10.11
N SER A 102 3.71 -2.56 -10.31
CA SER A 102 4.54 -1.56 -9.63
C SER A 102 5.60 -0.93 -10.52
N VAL A 103 5.99 0.30 -10.18
CA VAL A 103 7.13 1.00 -10.77
C VAL A 103 8.05 1.46 -9.64
N LEU A 104 9.33 1.15 -9.77
CA LEU A 104 10.37 1.55 -8.83
C LEU A 104 11.19 2.67 -9.46
N GLY A 105 11.35 3.80 -8.76
CA GLY A 105 12.12 4.92 -9.26
C GLY A 105 13.62 4.60 -9.38
N PRO A 106 14.41 5.38 -10.14
CA PRO A 106 15.83 5.12 -10.37
C PRO A 106 16.69 5.11 -9.09
N GLY A 107 16.27 5.84 -8.05
CA GLY A 107 16.91 5.86 -6.73
C GLY A 107 16.30 4.88 -5.72
N HIS A 108 15.51 3.90 -6.18
CA HIS A 108 14.86 2.94 -5.31
C HIS A 108 15.88 1.99 -4.67
N HIS A 109 15.65 1.69 -3.39
CA HIS A 109 16.39 0.69 -2.62
C HIS A 109 15.44 0.16 -1.55
N PRO A 110 15.49 -1.14 -1.20
CA PRO A 110 14.66 -1.66 -0.12
C PRO A 110 14.89 -0.90 1.18
N CYS A 111 13.81 -0.54 1.89
CA CYS A 111 13.92 0.03 3.23
C CYS A 111 14.29 -1.07 4.23
N GLY A 112 15.39 -0.89 4.96
CA GLY A 112 15.92 -1.87 5.92
C GLY A 112 15.29 -1.77 7.32
N GLY A 113 13.98 -1.54 7.42
CA GLY A 113 13.28 -1.53 8.71
C GLY A 113 13.17 -2.93 9.32
N ASP A 114 13.18 -3.02 10.64
CA ASP A 114 13.04 -4.27 11.40
C ASP A 114 11.56 -4.62 11.62
N VAL A 115 10.96 -5.24 10.61
CA VAL A 115 9.54 -5.65 10.69
C VAL A 115 9.34 -6.78 11.71
N GLU A 116 10.34 -7.64 11.93
CA GLU A 116 10.27 -8.72 12.94
C GLU A 116 10.22 -8.15 14.35
N GLY A 117 11.20 -7.31 14.70
CA GLY A 117 11.24 -6.64 16.00
C GLY A 117 10.01 -5.76 16.24
N LEU A 118 9.44 -5.16 15.19
CA LEU A 118 8.17 -4.45 15.24
C LEU A 118 7.02 -5.34 15.70
N GLN A 119 6.86 -6.54 15.13
CA GLN A 119 5.82 -7.49 15.52
C GLN A 119 5.99 -7.95 16.96
N GLU A 120 7.22 -8.31 17.37
CA GLU A 120 7.47 -8.73 18.75
C GLU A 120 7.16 -7.61 19.76
N SER A 121 7.50 -6.36 19.42
CA SER A 121 7.23 -5.22 20.28
C SER A 121 5.74 -4.86 20.31
N TRP A 122 5.03 -5.13 19.22
CA TRP A 122 3.59 -4.99 19.14
C TRP A 122 2.88 -6.00 20.04
N GLU A 123 3.25 -7.29 19.98
CA GLU A 123 2.72 -8.32 20.87
C GLU A 123 2.94 -7.97 22.36
N LYS A 124 4.14 -7.49 22.69
CA LYS A 124 4.45 -6.99 24.05
C LYS A 124 3.58 -5.80 24.44
N LEU A 125 3.30 -4.87 23.52
CA LEU A 125 2.39 -3.75 23.80
C LEU A 125 0.98 -4.27 24.10
N LEU A 126 0.46 -5.18 23.29
CA LEU A 126 -0.87 -5.78 23.47
C LEU A 126 -0.97 -6.54 24.82
N ALA A 127 0.07 -7.26 25.21
CA ALA A 127 0.13 -7.96 26.50
C ALA A 127 0.26 -7.01 27.71
N SER A 128 0.77 -5.79 27.52
CA SER A 128 1.08 -4.86 28.61
C SER A 128 -0.11 -4.05 29.14
N SER A 129 -1.31 -4.22 28.55
CA SER A 129 -2.51 -3.40 28.83
C SER A 129 -2.33 -1.88 28.61
N ARG A 130 -1.20 -1.43 28.04
CA ARG A 130 -1.01 -0.04 27.63
C ARG A 130 -1.96 0.32 26.49
N PRO A 131 -2.44 1.57 26.42
CA PRO A 131 -3.35 1.97 25.36
C PRO A 131 -2.67 1.94 23.99
N VAL A 132 -3.37 1.38 23.01
CA VAL A 132 -3.00 1.43 21.60
C VAL A 132 -3.50 2.75 21.03
N THR A 133 -2.57 3.62 20.67
CA THR A 133 -2.81 4.97 20.15
C THR A 133 -1.91 5.23 18.95
N PHE A 134 -2.17 6.28 18.17
CA PHE A 134 -1.22 6.70 17.14
C PHE A 134 0.19 6.90 17.68
N GLN A 135 0.34 7.50 18.88
CA GLN A 135 1.68 7.79 19.42
C GLN A 135 2.42 6.52 19.81
N THR A 136 1.76 5.55 20.45
CA THR A 136 2.41 4.29 20.80
C THR A 136 2.79 3.48 19.55
N VAL A 137 1.98 3.50 18.49
CA VAL A 137 2.33 2.88 17.21
C VAL A 137 3.45 3.63 16.47
N LYS A 138 3.45 4.98 16.53
CA LYS A 138 4.52 5.81 15.95
C LYS A 138 5.86 5.56 16.66
N GLU A 139 5.86 5.42 17.98
CA GLU A 139 7.05 5.06 18.75
C GLU A 139 7.61 3.70 18.32
N LEU A 140 6.75 2.69 18.15
CA LEU A 140 7.16 1.39 17.62
C LEU A 140 7.79 1.52 16.23
N ALA A 141 7.16 2.27 15.33
CA ALA A 141 7.68 2.51 13.99
C ALA A 141 9.08 3.16 13.99
N LEU A 142 9.29 4.15 14.87
CA LEU A 142 10.58 4.83 15.03
C LEU A 142 11.66 3.90 15.57
N ASN A 143 11.35 3.13 16.62
CA ASN A 143 12.28 2.20 17.24
C ASN A 143 12.76 1.12 16.26
N HIS A 144 11.88 0.68 15.36
CA HIS A 144 12.14 -0.39 14.39
C HIS A 144 12.46 0.12 12.98
N ARG A 145 12.55 1.44 12.77
CA ARG A 145 12.82 2.06 11.46
C ARG A 145 11.85 1.64 10.35
N VAL A 146 10.61 1.34 10.72
CA VAL A 146 9.52 1.03 9.78
C VAL A 146 8.78 2.34 9.45
N LEU A 147 9.43 3.18 8.65
CA LEU A 147 9.04 4.58 8.46
C LEU A 147 8.37 4.90 7.14
N THR A 148 8.28 3.95 6.21
CA THR A 148 7.61 4.19 4.93
C THR A 148 6.11 4.44 5.13
N GLY A 149 5.53 5.16 4.18
CA GLY A 149 4.09 5.37 4.13
C GLY A 149 3.65 5.73 2.72
N LYS A 150 2.33 5.80 2.53
CA LYS A 150 1.74 5.90 1.19
C LYS A 150 0.50 6.75 1.15
N TRP A 151 0.41 7.57 0.11
CA TRP A 151 -0.87 8.13 -0.35
C TRP A 151 -1.63 7.05 -1.12
N LEU A 152 -2.89 6.87 -0.74
CA LEU A 152 -3.86 5.97 -1.36
C LEU A 152 -4.87 6.80 -2.15
N MET A 153 -5.16 6.38 -3.37
CA MET A 153 -6.25 6.92 -4.17
C MET A 153 -7.04 5.79 -4.80
N HIS A 154 -8.37 5.89 -4.74
CA HIS A 154 -9.28 4.91 -5.30
C HIS A 154 -9.92 5.47 -6.56
N LEU A 155 -9.85 4.72 -7.65
CA LEU A 155 -10.48 5.09 -8.92
C LEU A 155 -11.27 3.89 -9.46
N ASP A 156 -12.43 4.17 -10.05
CA ASP A 156 -13.20 3.17 -10.77
C ASP A 156 -12.38 2.65 -11.98
N SER A 157 -12.53 1.37 -12.30
CA SER A 157 -11.85 0.72 -13.42
C SER A 157 -12.17 1.40 -14.76
N GLY A 158 -11.21 1.34 -15.69
CA GLY A 158 -11.30 1.90 -17.04
C GLY A 158 -10.31 3.03 -17.30
N PHE A 159 -10.58 3.84 -18.32
CA PHE A 159 -9.58 4.76 -18.89
C PHE A 159 -9.05 5.81 -17.91
N LYS A 160 -9.86 6.27 -16.93
CA LYS A 160 -9.42 7.26 -15.94
C LYS A 160 -8.37 6.68 -14.99
N LEU A 161 -8.56 5.42 -14.58
CA LEU A 161 -7.58 4.69 -13.79
C LEU A 161 -6.28 4.50 -14.57
N ASP A 162 -6.36 3.98 -15.79
CA ASP A 162 -5.17 3.72 -16.60
C ASP A 162 -4.37 4.99 -16.86
N HIS A 163 -5.07 6.10 -17.13
CA HIS A 163 -4.43 7.39 -17.31
C HIS A 163 -3.79 7.92 -16.01
N ALA A 164 -4.50 7.83 -14.88
CA ALA A 164 -3.94 8.23 -13.58
C ALA A 164 -2.70 7.39 -13.21
N TRP A 165 -2.76 6.08 -13.48
CA TRP A 165 -1.63 5.17 -13.29
C TRP A 165 -0.45 5.53 -14.20
N GLU A 166 -0.67 5.77 -15.49
CA GLU A 166 0.36 6.22 -16.42
C GLU A 166 1.05 7.50 -15.92
N CYS A 167 0.27 8.50 -15.50
CA CYS A 167 0.76 9.76 -14.96
C CYS A 167 1.67 9.55 -13.73
N VAL A 168 1.26 8.73 -12.77
CA VAL A 168 2.06 8.38 -11.59
C VAL A 168 3.31 7.59 -11.99
N ALA A 169 3.17 6.58 -12.85
CA ALA A 169 4.25 5.74 -13.30
C ALA A 169 5.33 6.55 -14.03
N ARG A 170 4.95 7.52 -14.88
CA ARG A 170 5.87 8.45 -15.53
C ARG A 170 6.59 9.35 -14.53
N ALA A 171 5.89 9.89 -13.53
CA ALA A 171 6.53 10.67 -12.47
C ALA A 171 7.54 9.84 -11.65
N THR A 172 7.28 8.54 -11.44
CA THR A 172 8.22 7.60 -10.82
C THR A 172 9.44 7.34 -11.71
N LEU A 173 9.23 7.13 -13.01
CA LEU A 173 10.31 6.97 -14.01
C LEU A 173 11.23 8.19 -14.08
N GLU A 174 10.67 9.38 -13.92
CA GLU A 174 11.41 10.65 -13.86
C GLU A 174 12.14 10.88 -12.52
N GLY A 175 11.98 9.96 -11.55
CA GLY A 175 12.62 10.07 -10.24
C GLY A 175 11.96 11.06 -9.29
N LYS A 176 10.76 11.57 -9.60
CA LYS A 176 9.98 12.44 -8.70
C LYS A 176 9.35 11.64 -7.56
N ILE A 177 8.94 10.41 -7.87
CA ILE A 177 8.34 9.47 -6.91
C ILE A 177 9.32 8.31 -6.68
N TRP A 178 9.45 7.89 -5.43
CA TRP A 178 10.37 6.82 -5.07
C TRP A 178 9.87 5.43 -5.46
N SER A 179 8.58 5.15 -5.24
CA SER A 179 7.91 3.92 -5.68
C SER A 179 6.39 4.13 -5.75
N ALA A 180 5.73 3.42 -6.66
CA ALA A 180 4.27 3.37 -6.75
C ALA A 180 3.79 1.97 -7.13
N LYS A 181 2.60 1.59 -6.67
CA LYS A 181 1.92 0.35 -7.08
C LYS A 181 0.42 0.57 -7.29
N VAL A 182 -0.17 -0.19 -8.19
CA VAL A 182 -1.61 -0.20 -8.48
C VAL A 182 -2.15 -1.62 -8.41
N SER A 183 -3.35 -1.77 -7.86
CA SER A 183 -4.00 -3.08 -7.79
C SER A 183 -4.40 -3.55 -9.19
N PRO A 184 -4.29 -4.86 -9.48
CA PRO A 184 -4.89 -5.44 -10.69
C PRO A 184 -6.42 -5.46 -10.59
N PHE A 185 -7.08 -5.77 -11.69
CA PHE A 185 -8.54 -5.86 -11.80
C PHE A 185 -9.07 -7.12 -11.13
N ASP A 186 -10.03 -6.94 -10.23
CA ASP A 186 -10.74 -8.03 -9.58
C ASP A 186 -12.24 -7.96 -9.96
N PRO A 187 -12.75 -8.92 -10.75
CA PRO A 187 -14.14 -8.92 -11.20
C PRO A 187 -15.13 -9.25 -10.07
N LYS A 188 -14.67 -9.80 -8.95
CA LYS A 188 -15.52 -10.20 -7.81
C LYS A 188 -15.70 -9.07 -6.80
N ARG A 189 -14.97 -7.97 -6.94
CA ARG A 189 -14.95 -6.85 -5.99
C ARG A 189 -15.62 -5.60 -6.53
N ASP A 190 -15.75 -4.63 -5.63
CA ASP A 190 -16.02 -3.25 -6.01
C ASP A 190 -15.03 -2.87 -7.12
N SER A 191 -15.55 -2.30 -8.20
CA SER A 191 -14.82 -2.01 -9.46
C SER A 191 -13.67 -1.00 -9.31
N ARG A 192 -13.33 -0.63 -8.07
CA ARG A 192 -12.34 0.36 -7.71
C ARG A 192 -10.98 -0.26 -7.51
N HIS A 193 -10.01 0.31 -8.19
CA HIS A 193 -8.60 0.03 -7.98
C HIS A 193 -8.03 1.00 -6.96
N VAL A 194 -6.95 0.61 -6.30
CA VAL A 194 -6.14 1.49 -5.46
C VAL A 194 -4.78 1.72 -6.10
N ILE A 195 -4.40 2.99 -6.24
CA ILE A 195 -3.02 3.39 -6.52
C ILE A 195 -2.40 3.83 -5.19
N CYS A 196 -1.25 3.25 -4.86
CA CYS A 196 -0.43 3.58 -3.72
C CYS A 196 0.85 4.30 -4.19
N VAL A 197 1.14 5.46 -3.63
CA VAL A 197 2.34 6.25 -3.96
C VAL A 197 3.14 6.45 -2.68
N TYR A 198 4.42 6.05 -2.68
CA TYR A 198 5.22 5.94 -1.46
C TYR A 198 6.21 7.08 -1.26
N ASN A 199 6.36 7.48 0.00
CA ASN A 199 7.52 8.20 0.49
C ASN A 199 8.24 7.40 1.59
N LYS A 200 9.42 7.87 1.99
CA LYS A 200 10.35 7.08 2.83
C LYS A 200 10.12 7.26 4.32
N ASN A 201 9.51 8.37 4.73
CA ASN A 201 9.32 8.70 6.12
C ASN A 201 7.95 9.36 6.38
N PHE A 202 7.00 8.64 6.96
CA PHE A 202 5.68 9.20 7.31
C PHE A 202 5.72 10.21 8.45
N THR A 203 6.82 10.25 9.22
CA THR A 203 7.00 11.18 10.34
C THR A 203 7.51 12.55 9.88
N ASP A 204 7.97 12.64 8.64
CA ASP A 204 8.38 13.88 7.98
C ASP A 204 7.17 14.47 7.25
N GLU A 205 6.53 15.46 7.88
CA GLU A 205 5.32 16.08 7.35
C GLU A 205 5.58 16.82 6.03
N GLU A 206 6.76 17.45 5.88
CA GLU A 206 7.16 18.10 4.63
C GLU A 206 7.28 17.10 3.49
N ASP A 207 7.85 15.92 3.75
CA ASP A 207 7.95 14.84 2.75
C ASP A 207 6.56 14.33 2.32
N VAL A 208 5.62 14.22 3.27
CA VAL A 208 4.24 13.82 2.99
C VAL A 208 3.51 14.85 2.12
N MET A 209 3.63 16.13 2.45
CA MET A 209 3.03 17.25 1.68
C MET A 209 3.68 17.38 0.30
N ARG A 210 5.00 17.25 0.22
CA ARG A 210 5.73 17.26 -1.05
C ARG A 210 5.25 16.14 -1.97
N LEU A 211 5.01 14.94 -1.44
CA LEU A 211 4.49 13.84 -2.23
C LEU A 211 3.06 14.12 -2.73
N ASP A 212 2.18 14.73 -1.92
CA ASP A 212 0.86 15.20 -2.38
C ASP A 212 1.01 16.15 -3.57
N SER A 213 1.86 17.18 -3.43
CA SER A 213 2.10 18.17 -4.48
C SER A 213 2.57 17.51 -5.79
N ILE A 214 3.48 16.53 -5.70
CA ILE A 214 3.95 15.76 -6.85
C ILE A 214 2.78 15.00 -7.49
N ILE A 215 1.94 14.32 -6.71
CA ILE A 215 0.74 13.62 -7.21
C ILE A 215 -0.22 14.61 -7.89
N ARG A 216 -0.49 15.77 -7.30
CA ARG A 216 -1.36 16.79 -7.91
C ARG A 216 -0.79 17.34 -9.21
N SER A 217 0.52 17.51 -9.29
CA SER A 217 1.20 17.99 -10.50
C SER A 217 1.05 17.06 -11.70
N THR A 218 0.71 15.78 -11.47
CA THR A 218 0.41 14.82 -12.55
C THR A 218 -1.03 14.93 -13.08
N GLY A 219 -1.86 15.78 -12.48
CA GLY A 219 -3.25 16.02 -12.88
C GLY A 219 -4.29 15.29 -12.02
N ILE A 220 -3.87 14.57 -10.99
CA ILE A 220 -4.75 13.78 -10.11
C ILE A 220 -5.48 14.67 -9.10
N LYS A 221 -6.82 14.59 -9.12
CA LYS A 221 -7.71 15.47 -8.32
C LYS A 221 -8.64 14.71 -7.38
N CYS A 222 -8.62 13.38 -7.40
CA CYS A 222 -9.44 12.59 -6.48
C CYS A 222 -8.95 12.75 -5.03
N PRO A 223 -9.79 12.45 -4.03
CA PRO A 223 -9.37 12.45 -2.64
C PRO A 223 -8.21 11.47 -2.43
N LEU A 224 -7.23 11.89 -1.65
CA LEU A 224 -6.11 11.04 -1.22
C LEU A 224 -6.23 10.77 0.28
N SER A 225 -5.83 9.58 0.70
CA SER A 225 -5.72 9.22 2.12
C SER A 225 -4.35 8.63 2.40
N TYR A 226 -3.68 9.08 3.46
CA TYR A 226 -2.32 8.64 3.75
C TYR A 226 -2.31 7.56 4.83
N LYS A 227 -1.70 6.40 4.54
CA LYS A 227 -1.54 5.28 5.48
C LYS A 227 -0.05 5.02 5.74
N PRO A 228 0.42 5.04 7.00
CA PRO A 228 1.75 4.56 7.37
C PRO A 228 1.88 3.06 7.16
N ASP A 229 3.04 2.57 6.72
CA ASP A 229 3.24 1.13 6.51
C ASP A 229 3.22 0.34 7.81
N VAL A 230 3.61 0.96 8.94
CA VAL A 230 3.46 0.36 10.27
C VAL A 230 2.01 -0.09 10.53
N TYR A 231 0.99 0.65 10.08
CA TYR A 231 -0.41 0.22 10.21
C TYR A 231 -0.74 -0.99 9.35
N THR A 232 -0.12 -1.12 8.17
CA THR A 232 -0.29 -2.30 7.33
C THR A 232 0.36 -3.52 7.97
N TYR A 233 1.59 -3.39 8.46
CA TYR A 233 2.30 -4.50 9.11
C TYR A 233 1.61 -4.96 10.39
N LEU A 234 1.08 -4.04 11.20
CA LEU A 234 0.39 -4.36 12.46
C LEU A 234 -1.08 -4.75 12.29
N GLY A 235 -1.59 -4.93 11.07
CA GLY A 235 -2.98 -5.32 10.83
C GLY A 235 -4.02 -4.22 11.15
N ILE A 236 -3.60 -2.95 11.26
CA ILE A 236 -4.50 -1.83 11.55
C ILE A 236 -5.20 -1.40 10.26
N TYR A 237 -6.41 -1.93 10.05
CA TYR A 237 -7.31 -1.62 8.94
C TYR A 237 -8.60 -0.94 9.43
N ARG A 238 -9.54 -0.67 8.53
CA ARG A 238 -10.85 -0.12 8.91
C ARG A 238 -11.56 -1.10 9.85
N LYS A 239 -12.29 -0.58 10.83
CA LYS A 239 -12.99 -1.37 11.86
C LYS A 239 -12.06 -2.25 12.70
N ASN A 240 -10.85 -1.78 12.99
CA ASN A 240 -9.97 -2.46 13.95
C ASN A 240 -10.49 -2.26 15.38
N ARG A 241 -10.17 -3.21 16.25
CA ARG A 241 -10.58 -3.24 17.67
C ARG A 241 -10.11 -2.08 18.55
N TRP A 242 -9.16 -1.28 18.06
CA TRP A 242 -8.63 -0.12 18.80
C TRP A 242 -9.25 1.21 18.35
N GLU A 243 -10.23 1.15 17.43
CA GLU A 243 -10.90 2.32 16.85
C GLU A 243 -9.93 3.34 16.21
N LEU A 244 -8.71 2.90 15.89
CA LEU A 244 -7.72 3.76 15.25
C LEU A 244 -8.15 4.05 13.82
N CYS A 245 -8.08 5.33 13.43
CA CYS A 245 -8.25 5.66 12.03
C CYS A 245 -7.07 5.07 11.23
N PRO A 246 -7.30 4.23 10.20
CA PRO A 246 -6.22 3.58 9.46
C PRO A 246 -5.49 4.52 8.50
N THR A 247 -5.82 5.81 8.51
CA THR A 247 -5.16 6.87 7.73
C THR A 247 -4.92 8.09 8.61
N ILE A 248 -3.75 8.71 8.46
CA ILE A 248 -3.29 9.80 9.35
C ILE A 248 -3.32 11.17 8.67
N TYR A 249 -3.37 11.22 7.34
CA TYR A 249 -3.65 12.44 6.58
C TYR A 249 -4.77 12.19 5.57
N GLU A 250 -5.51 13.24 5.24
CA GLU A 250 -6.38 13.30 4.06
C GLU A 250 -6.03 14.52 3.23
N SER A 251 -6.16 14.40 1.91
CA SER A 251 -5.95 15.51 0.98
C SER A 251 -7.11 15.60 0.01
N LYS A 252 -7.75 16.77 -0.02
CA LYS A 252 -8.86 17.10 -0.94
C LYS A 252 -8.40 18.20 -1.89
N PHE A 253 -8.51 17.94 -3.19
CA PHE A 253 -8.19 18.95 -4.18
C PHE A 253 -9.34 19.94 -4.31
N ASP A 254 -9.07 21.23 -4.09
CA ASP A 254 -10.07 22.28 -4.24
C ASP A 254 -10.03 22.86 -5.66
N LEU A 255 -11.17 22.71 -6.34
CA LEU A 255 -11.39 23.18 -7.71
C LEU A 255 -11.80 24.65 -7.77
N GLU A 256 -12.33 25.17 -6.67
CA GLU A 256 -12.94 26.50 -6.51
C GLU A 256 -11.91 27.53 -6.03
N CYS A 257 -10.91 27.14 -5.23
CA CYS A 257 -9.88 28.09 -4.80
C CYS A 257 -8.94 28.53 -5.95
N VAL A 258 -8.46 29.78 -5.83
CA VAL A 258 -7.51 30.39 -6.75
C VAL A 258 -6.33 30.97 -5.95
N PRO A 259 -5.08 30.51 -6.19
CA PRO A 259 -4.71 29.39 -7.04
C PRO A 259 -5.23 28.05 -6.49
N ARG A 260 -5.59 27.13 -7.40
CA ARG A 260 -6.05 25.78 -7.03
C ARG A 260 -4.99 25.06 -6.20
N ARG A 261 -5.40 24.49 -5.07
CA ARG A 261 -4.51 23.75 -4.16
C ARG A 261 -5.22 22.57 -3.51
N SER A 262 -4.42 21.70 -2.88
CA SER A 262 -4.93 20.70 -1.94
C SER A 262 -5.22 21.35 -0.59
N HIS A 263 -6.23 20.86 0.11
CA HIS A 263 -6.41 21.00 1.55
C HIS A 263 -5.99 19.69 2.20
N ILE A 264 -4.88 19.72 2.94
CA ILE A 264 -4.32 18.57 3.63
C ILE A 264 -4.65 18.68 5.12
N ILE A 265 -5.35 17.69 5.65
CA ILE A 265 -5.71 17.61 7.08
C ILE A 265 -4.93 16.49 7.72
N ASN A 266 -4.23 16.80 8.81
CA ASN A 266 -3.67 15.82 9.73
C ASN A 266 -4.78 15.30 10.65
N LYS A 267 -5.18 14.05 10.47
CA LYS A 267 -6.32 13.43 11.16
C LYS A 267 -6.01 13.04 12.61
N VAL A 268 -4.73 13.04 13.00
CA VAL A 268 -4.31 12.78 14.37
C VAL A 268 -4.46 14.05 15.21
N THR A 269 -4.08 15.20 14.66
CA THR A 269 -4.10 16.49 15.37
C THR A 269 -5.33 17.34 15.04
N ASN A 270 -6.09 16.98 14.00
CA ASN A 270 -7.17 17.76 13.39
C ASN A 270 -6.70 19.15 12.90
N LEU A 271 -5.44 19.28 12.49
CA LEU A 271 -4.89 20.51 11.93
C LEU A 271 -4.86 20.45 10.40
N GLU A 272 -5.20 21.58 9.78
CA GLU A 272 -5.00 21.82 8.35
C GLU A 272 -3.56 22.29 8.11
N LEU A 273 -2.89 21.71 7.12
CA LEU A 273 -1.47 21.95 6.83
C LEU A 273 -1.25 22.94 5.67
N THR A 274 -2.30 23.25 4.89
CA THR A 274 -2.23 24.00 3.61
C THR A 274 -3.49 24.81 3.34
#